data_AF-A0A944AVE6-F1
#
_entry.id   AF-A0A944AVE6-F1
#
_cell.length_a   1.000
_cell.length_b   1.000
_cell.length_c   1.000
_cell.angle_alpha   90.00
_cell.angle_beta   90.00
_cell.angle_gamma   90.00
#
_symmetry.space_group_name_H-M   'P 1'
#
loop_
_entity.id
_entity.type
_entity.pdbx_description
1 polymer ?
#
loop_
_entity_poly.entity_id
_entity_poly.type
_entity_poly.pdbx_seq_one_letter_code
_entity_poly.pdbx_strand_id
1 'polypeptide(L)'
;MKISREEKLQKIIESEKLLGEIQDVDVLLERILTEARAIVHADAGSIYVVDGNNLKIKYAQNDAQLKALAPGEKLPYTFFSFPINEKSISGYVAYSSEPLNIPDAYEIPEDKPYKFNQTTDRTTDYRTKSIYTIPLKTPAGKLLGILQIINAQNDEGEVIAFDADAELFITHFAQNAIKALENAYLTSNMVRRMLKMAEFRDPKETYPHVERVSSFSLEIYDRWAFNHNVPDSQSHKFRDTLKIAAKFHDVGKVGISDIILKKQFPRFTDEERAIMQGHTCIGANLFEPPESFLDEMCRDVALYHHERWDGGETAYPGATDFRNFVIGAPIEPARHLCGEEIPLCARIVAVADVFDALSHKRCYKDAWKIDDAFSEIQADSGKHFDPEVVLAFMQVRDRISAIQLAFPDED
;
A
#
# COMPACT_ATOMS: atom_id res chain seq x y z
N MET A 1 -15.98 -20.16 27.24
CA MET A 1 -17.06 -20.97 26.65
C MET A 1 -16.54 -21.46 25.32
N LYS A 2 -16.44 -22.79 25.12
CA LYS A 2 -15.80 -23.38 23.94
C LYS A 2 -16.57 -22.95 22.70
N ILE A 3 -15.94 -22.19 21.80
CA ILE A 3 -16.55 -21.76 20.54
C ILE A 3 -16.90 -23.02 19.74
N SER A 4 -18.16 -23.14 19.31
CA SER A 4 -18.60 -24.30 18.56
C SER A 4 -17.92 -24.35 17.19
N ARG A 5 -17.89 -25.54 16.58
CA ARG A 5 -17.34 -25.72 15.23
C ARG A 5 -18.04 -24.81 14.20
N GLU A 6 -19.34 -24.60 14.37
CA GLU A 6 -20.17 -23.74 13.54
C GLU A 6 -19.86 -22.25 13.76
N GLU A 7 -19.68 -21.82 15.01
CA GLU A 7 -19.27 -20.45 15.34
C GLU A 7 -17.87 -20.12 14.81
N LYS A 8 -16.94 -21.08 14.83
CA LYS A 8 -15.61 -20.91 14.20
C LYS A 8 -15.72 -20.72 12.70
N LEU A 9 -16.51 -21.55 12.02
CA LEU A 9 -16.76 -21.41 10.58
C LEU A 9 -17.41 -20.07 10.23
N GLN A 10 -18.39 -19.62 11.02
CA GLN A 10 -19.03 -18.32 10.83
C GLN A 10 -18.01 -17.17 10.92
N LYS A 11 -17.12 -17.19 11.92
CA LYS A 11 -16.04 -16.19 12.03
C LYS A 11 -15.07 -16.22 10.85
N ILE A 12 -14.74 -17.41 10.34
CA ILE A 12 -13.90 -17.55 9.14
C ILE A 12 -14.56 -16.87 7.95
N ILE A 13 -15.85 -17.16 7.70
CA ILE A 13 -16.61 -16.57 6.59
C ILE A 13 -16.68 -15.03 6.71
N GLU A 14 -16.93 -14.51 7.92
CA GLU A 14 -16.94 -13.07 8.17
C GLU A 14 -15.57 -12.43 7.91
N SER A 15 -14.49 -13.11 8.32
CA SER A 15 -13.12 -12.65 8.09
C SER A 15 -12.76 -12.66 6.60
N GLU A 16 -13.15 -13.70 5.87
CA GLU A 16 -12.94 -13.82 4.43
C GLU A 16 -13.63 -12.70 3.64
N LYS A 17 -14.84 -12.29 4.06
CA LYS A 17 -15.53 -11.16 3.46
C LYS A 17 -14.72 -9.87 3.62
N LEU A 18 -14.15 -9.63 4.80
CA LEU A 18 -13.32 -8.45 5.07
C LEU A 18 -12.02 -8.46 4.25
N LEU A 19 -11.40 -9.63 4.04
CA LEU A 19 -10.20 -9.74 3.20
C LEU A 19 -10.47 -9.29 1.76
N GLY A 20 -11.65 -9.58 1.22
CA GLY A 20 -12.03 -9.21 -0.15
C GLY A 20 -12.15 -7.69 -0.38
N GLU A 21 -12.26 -6.89 0.67
CA GLU A 21 -12.36 -5.43 0.59
C GLU A 21 -10.99 -4.74 0.58
N ILE A 22 -9.91 -5.45 0.95
CA ILE A 22 -8.56 -4.90 1.06
C ILE A 22 -7.86 -5.02 -0.30
N GLN A 23 -7.41 -3.88 -0.83
CA GLN A 23 -6.69 -3.84 -2.12
C GLN A 23 -5.17 -3.81 -1.95
N ASP A 24 -4.69 -3.31 -0.82
CA ASP A 24 -3.27 -3.23 -0.54
C ASP A 24 -2.70 -4.61 -0.15
N VAL A 25 -1.72 -5.08 -0.91
CA VAL A 25 -1.09 -6.40 -0.69
C VAL A 25 -0.48 -6.52 0.69
N ASP A 26 0.16 -5.46 1.19
CA ASP A 26 0.87 -5.45 2.46
C ASP A 26 -0.13 -5.50 3.62
N VAL A 27 -1.17 -4.66 3.59
CA VAL A 27 -2.27 -4.68 4.57
C VAL A 27 -3.00 -6.03 4.54
N LEU A 28 -3.24 -6.57 3.34
CA LEU A 28 -3.91 -7.85 3.17
C LEU A 28 -3.09 -9.00 3.76
N LEU A 29 -1.78 -9.06 3.51
CA LEU A 29 -0.90 -10.06 4.11
C LEU A 29 -0.90 -9.97 5.65
N GLU A 30 -0.78 -8.76 6.20
CA GLU A 30 -0.85 -8.56 7.64
C GLU A 30 -2.18 -9.06 8.22
N ARG A 31 -3.30 -8.73 7.57
CA ARG A 31 -4.62 -9.16 8.02
C ARG A 31 -4.81 -10.68 7.92
N ILE A 32 -4.34 -11.30 6.84
CA ILE A 32 -4.34 -12.76 6.67
C ILE A 32 -3.61 -13.43 7.83
N LEU A 33 -2.45 -12.90 8.23
CA LEU A 33 -1.70 -13.46 9.35
C LEU A 33 -2.46 -13.36 10.67
N THR A 34 -3.04 -12.18 10.95
CA THR A 34 -3.84 -11.94 12.16
C THR A 34 -5.02 -12.90 12.26
N GLU A 35 -5.81 -13.01 11.19
CA GLU A 35 -7.02 -13.85 11.18
C GLU A 35 -6.66 -15.34 11.20
N ALA A 36 -5.65 -15.77 10.44
CA ALA A 36 -5.18 -17.16 10.46
C ALA A 36 -4.75 -17.61 11.86
N ARG A 37 -4.05 -16.75 12.61
CA ARG A 37 -3.68 -17.03 14.00
C ARG A 37 -4.91 -17.07 14.92
N ALA A 38 -5.85 -16.15 14.75
CA ALA A 38 -7.06 -16.07 15.57
C ALA A 38 -7.96 -17.31 15.42
N ILE A 39 -8.05 -17.89 14.22
CA ILE A 39 -8.87 -19.09 13.93
C ILE A 39 -8.47 -20.29 14.81
N VAL A 40 -7.18 -20.41 15.14
CA VAL A 40 -6.60 -21.54 15.87
C VAL A 40 -5.96 -21.15 17.21
N HIS A 41 -6.20 -19.93 17.67
CA HIS A 41 -5.62 -19.39 18.91
C HIS A 41 -4.09 -19.59 18.98
N ALA A 42 -3.39 -19.22 17.90
CA ALA A 42 -1.95 -19.37 17.81
C ALA A 42 -1.19 -18.17 18.37
N ASP A 43 -0.18 -18.46 19.20
CA ASP A 43 0.62 -17.46 19.88
C ASP A 43 1.51 -16.66 18.93
N ALA A 44 1.96 -17.26 17.83
CA ALA A 44 2.78 -16.58 16.84
C ALA A 44 2.50 -17.03 15.41
N GLY A 45 2.99 -16.26 14.46
CA GLY A 45 2.98 -16.65 13.05
C GLY A 45 3.82 -15.72 12.19
N SER A 46 4.07 -16.15 10.96
CA SER A 46 4.85 -15.39 10.00
C SER A 46 4.35 -15.64 8.58
N ILE A 47 4.46 -14.60 7.75
CA ILE A 47 4.30 -14.70 6.31
C ILE A 47 5.62 -14.39 5.62
N TYR A 48 6.00 -15.29 4.72
CA TYR A 48 7.15 -15.15 3.85
C TYR A 48 6.67 -14.95 2.41
N VAL A 49 7.26 -14.02 1.69
CA VAL A 49 6.95 -13.76 0.28
C VAL A 49 8.11 -14.24 -0.58
N VAL A 50 7.80 -14.79 -1.75
CA VAL A 50 8.80 -15.24 -2.71
C VAL A 50 9.50 -14.03 -3.35
N ASP A 51 10.82 -14.00 -3.27
CA ASP A 51 11.69 -13.00 -3.91
C ASP A 51 12.81 -13.71 -4.67
N GLY A 52 12.61 -13.87 -5.98
CA GLY A 52 13.46 -14.70 -6.83
C GLY A 52 13.48 -16.16 -6.33
N ASN A 53 14.65 -16.64 -5.93
CA ASN A 53 14.85 -17.99 -5.38
C ASN A 53 14.90 -18.02 -3.84
N ASN A 54 14.53 -16.92 -3.19
CA ASN A 54 14.53 -16.78 -1.74
C ASN A 54 13.11 -16.58 -1.20
N LEU A 55 12.92 -16.91 0.07
CA LEU A 55 11.82 -16.45 0.89
C LEU A 55 12.30 -15.26 1.70
N LYS A 56 11.57 -14.16 1.62
CA LYS A 56 11.78 -12.96 2.44
C LYS A 56 10.67 -12.88 3.47
N ILE A 57 11.02 -12.76 4.75
CA ILE A 57 10.00 -12.51 5.78
C ILE A 57 9.38 -11.14 5.55
N LYS A 58 8.05 -11.10 5.51
CA LYS A 58 7.29 -9.87 5.27
C LYS A 58 6.56 -9.44 6.54
N TYR A 59 5.91 -10.38 7.23
CA TYR A 59 5.23 -10.14 8.49
C TYR A 59 5.57 -11.24 9.50
N ALA A 60 5.73 -10.83 10.75
CA ALA A 60 5.81 -11.71 11.90
C ALA A 60 4.99 -11.10 13.04
N GLN A 61 4.22 -11.92 13.72
CA GLN A 61 3.45 -11.53 14.89
C GLN A 61 3.69 -12.56 15.99
N ASN A 62 3.85 -12.09 17.22
CA ASN A 62 4.08 -12.94 18.39
C ASN A 62 3.50 -12.24 19.63
N ASP A 63 2.40 -12.77 20.17
CA ASP A 63 1.66 -12.14 21.26
C ASP A 63 2.43 -12.20 22.58
N ALA A 64 3.11 -13.32 22.87
CA ALA A 64 3.93 -13.46 24.07
C ALA A 64 5.08 -12.45 24.11
N GLN A 65 5.78 -12.27 22.98
CA GLN A 65 6.85 -11.29 22.88
C GLN A 65 6.33 -9.85 22.90
N LEU A 66 5.16 -9.59 22.31
CA LEU A 66 4.51 -8.27 22.40
C LEU A 66 4.16 -7.90 23.86
N LYS A 67 3.66 -8.86 24.64
CA LYS A 67 3.33 -8.65 26.08
C LYS A 67 4.56 -8.38 26.95
N ALA A 68 5.74 -8.83 26.51
CA ALA A 68 7.00 -8.61 27.23
C ALA A 68 7.60 -7.22 26.97
N LEU A 69 7.10 -6.49 25.97
CA LEU A 69 7.55 -5.14 25.64
C LEU A 69 6.81 -4.07 26.44
N ALA A 70 7.42 -2.89 26.58
CA ALA A 70 6.73 -1.76 27.19
C ALA A 70 5.54 -1.31 26.30
N PRO A 71 4.44 -0.77 26.88
CA PRO A 71 3.32 -0.30 26.09
C PRO A 71 3.74 0.70 25.00
N GLY A 72 3.48 0.36 23.73
CA GLY A 72 3.83 1.19 22.57
C GLY A 72 5.13 0.80 21.85
N GLU A 73 5.92 -0.13 22.39
CA GLU A 73 7.07 -0.70 21.69
C GLU A 73 6.63 -1.78 20.69
N LYS A 74 7.25 -1.79 19.51
CA LYS A 74 7.03 -2.80 18.47
C LYS A 74 8.17 -3.82 18.49
N LEU A 75 7.88 -5.07 18.14
CA LEU A 75 8.93 -6.07 17.95
C LEU A 75 9.93 -5.57 16.88
N PRO A 76 11.24 -5.73 17.11
CA PRO A 76 12.23 -5.37 16.10
C PRO A 76 11.97 -6.19 14.83
N TYR A 77 11.64 -5.50 13.73
CA TYR A 77 11.45 -6.11 12.42
C TYR A 77 12.78 -6.72 11.95
N THR A 78 12.96 -8.02 12.14
CA THR A 78 14.05 -8.76 11.51
C THR A 78 13.73 -9.01 10.05
N PHE A 79 14.19 -8.13 9.16
CA PHE A 79 14.19 -8.39 7.73
C PHE A 79 15.32 -9.36 7.40
N PHE A 80 15.00 -10.63 7.16
CA PHE A 80 15.94 -11.59 6.62
C PHE A 80 15.33 -12.36 5.45
N SER A 81 16.20 -12.84 4.57
CA SER A 81 15.85 -13.68 3.45
C SER A 81 16.67 -14.96 3.49
N PHE A 82 16.06 -16.07 3.09
CA PHE A 82 16.74 -17.37 3.01
C PHE A 82 16.32 -18.11 1.75
N PRO A 83 17.19 -18.98 1.20
CA PRO A 83 16.90 -19.71 -0.02
C PRO A 83 15.73 -20.67 0.12
N ILE A 84 14.94 -20.81 -0.95
CA ILE A 84 13.95 -21.88 -1.11
C ILE A 84 14.72 -23.19 -1.30
N ASN A 85 14.78 -24.00 -0.23
CA ASN A 85 15.39 -25.32 -0.22
C ASN A 85 14.81 -26.18 0.89
N GLU A 86 15.15 -27.46 0.89
CA GLU A 86 14.60 -28.43 1.84
C GLU A 86 15.11 -28.26 3.28
N LYS A 87 16.10 -27.40 3.56
CA LYS A 87 16.78 -27.35 4.87
C LYS A 87 16.00 -26.62 5.95
N SER A 88 15.17 -25.65 5.55
CA SER A 88 14.30 -24.91 6.48
C SER A 88 12.86 -25.38 6.34
N ILE A 89 12.05 -25.27 7.41
CA ILE A 89 10.64 -25.68 7.39
C ILE A 89 9.88 -24.94 6.27
N SER A 90 9.97 -23.61 6.24
CA SER A 90 9.28 -22.79 5.23
C SER A 90 9.85 -22.99 3.82
N GLY A 91 11.17 -23.18 3.70
CA GLY A 91 11.80 -23.49 2.41
C GLY A 91 11.39 -24.86 1.86
N TYR A 92 11.25 -25.85 2.74
CA TYR A 92 10.78 -27.19 2.36
C TYR A 92 9.34 -27.14 1.87
N VAL A 93 8.44 -26.44 2.57
CA VAL A 93 7.05 -26.27 2.13
C VAL A 93 6.96 -25.49 0.81
N ALA A 94 7.79 -24.46 0.63
CA ALA A 94 7.90 -23.76 -0.65
C ALA A 94 8.34 -24.69 -1.79
N TYR A 95 9.29 -25.58 -1.52
CA TYR A 95 9.81 -26.53 -2.50
C TYR A 95 8.84 -27.68 -2.81
N SER A 96 8.26 -28.30 -1.79
CA SER A 96 7.33 -29.44 -1.93
C SER A 96 5.95 -29.02 -2.42
N SER A 97 5.55 -27.76 -2.18
CA SER A 97 4.18 -27.26 -2.38
C SER A 97 3.11 -28.00 -1.55
N GLU A 98 3.48 -28.68 -0.48
CA GLU A 98 2.57 -29.41 0.40
C GLU A 98 2.60 -28.83 1.82
N PRO A 99 1.44 -28.72 2.50
CA PRO A 99 1.41 -28.25 3.89
C PRO A 99 2.16 -29.20 4.81
N LEU A 100 2.72 -28.64 5.91
CA LEU A 100 3.50 -29.39 6.89
C LEU A 100 3.05 -29.05 8.31
N ASN A 101 2.59 -30.06 9.03
CA ASN A 101 2.24 -30.00 10.45
C ASN A 101 3.33 -30.68 11.30
N ILE A 102 3.88 -29.95 12.26
CA ILE A 102 4.91 -30.39 13.18
C ILE A 102 4.36 -30.25 14.60
N PRO A 103 4.06 -31.37 15.29
CA PRO A 103 3.54 -31.32 16.67
C PRO A 103 4.52 -30.75 17.69
N ASP A 104 5.82 -31.07 17.55
CA ASP A 104 6.90 -30.52 18.36
C ASP A 104 8.16 -30.24 17.50
N ALA A 105 8.53 -28.97 17.40
CA ALA A 105 9.65 -28.47 16.61
C ALA A 105 11.02 -28.96 17.09
N TYR A 106 11.14 -29.39 18.34
CA TYR A 106 12.36 -29.94 18.90
C TYR A 106 12.46 -31.46 18.77
N GLU A 107 11.37 -32.12 18.39
CA GLU A 107 11.30 -33.58 18.19
C GLU A 107 11.22 -33.96 16.69
N ILE A 108 11.63 -33.07 15.78
CA ILE A 108 11.70 -33.37 14.35
C ILE A 108 12.71 -34.52 14.12
N PRO A 109 12.31 -35.63 13.49
CA PRO A 109 13.21 -36.76 13.23
C PRO A 109 14.41 -36.39 12.35
N GLU A 110 15.58 -37.00 12.62
CA GLU A 110 16.83 -36.69 11.90
C GLU A 110 16.81 -37.07 10.42
N ASP A 111 15.93 -37.99 10.00
CA ASP A 111 15.75 -38.40 8.61
C ASP A 111 14.96 -37.39 7.77
N LYS A 112 14.34 -36.37 8.40
CA LYS A 112 13.66 -35.31 7.67
C LYS A 112 14.66 -34.35 7.04
N PRO A 113 14.40 -33.87 5.81
CA PRO A 113 15.33 -32.99 5.10
C PRO A 113 15.37 -31.57 5.68
N TYR A 114 14.31 -31.17 6.42
CA TYR A 114 14.19 -29.88 7.09
C TYR A 114 14.55 -29.96 8.57
N LYS A 115 15.04 -28.84 9.13
CA LYS A 115 15.33 -28.71 10.56
C LYS A 115 14.72 -27.44 11.15
N PHE A 116 14.40 -27.49 12.44
CA PHE A 116 14.04 -26.31 13.21
C PHE A 116 15.31 -25.58 13.69
N ASN A 117 15.39 -24.27 13.40
CA ASN A 117 16.49 -23.43 13.86
C ASN A 117 16.16 -22.84 15.24
N GLN A 118 16.81 -23.36 16.27
CA GLN A 118 16.59 -22.96 17.66
C GLN A 118 17.25 -21.62 18.04
N THR A 119 17.98 -20.98 17.12
CA THR A 119 18.76 -19.76 17.44
C THR A 119 17.84 -18.65 17.93
N THR A 120 16.73 -18.40 17.23
CA THR A 120 15.76 -17.35 17.58
C THR A 120 15.12 -17.61 18.94
N ASP A 121 14.66 -18.84 19.20
CA ASP A 121 14.11 -19.27 20.48
C ASP A 121 15.09 -18.99 21.64
N ARG A 122 16.36 -19.36 21.47
CA ARG A 122 17.42 -19.13 22.47
C ARG A 122 17.70 -17.65 22.73
N THR A 123 17.63 -16.80 21.70
CA THR A 123 17.91 -15.36 21.83
C THR A 123 16.73 -14.55 22.36
N THR A 124 15.51 -15.05 22.18
CA THR A 124 14.27 -14.30 22.49
C THR A 124 13.50 -14.85 23.69
N ASP A 125 14.06 -15.86 24.37
CA ASP A 125 13.43 -16.60 25.46
C ASP A 125 12.00 -17.08 25.10
N TYR A 126 11.85 -17.47 23.83
CA TYR A 126 10.60 -17.97 23.27
C TYR A 126 10.74 -19.46 22.98
N ARG A 127 9.69 -20.26 23.24
CA ARG A 127 9.70 -21.70 22.98
C ARG A 127 8.70 -22.04 21.88
N THR A 128 9.22 -22.33 20.70
CA THR A 128 8.47 -22.88 19.58
C THR A 128 8.27 -24.38 19.81
N LYS A 129 7.01 -24.82 19.82
CA LYS A 129 6.60 -26.22 19.99
C LYS A 129 5.82 -26.69 18.77
N SER A 130 4.57 -26.27 18.57
CA SER A 130 3.80 -26.71 17.40
C SER A 130 3.97 -25.73 16.22
N ILE A 131 4.07 -26.26 15.00
CA ILE A 131 4.20 -25.45 13.78
C ILE A 131 3.29 -26.02 12.68
N TYR A 132 2.45 -25.19 12.09
CA TYR A 132 1.74 -25.52 10.85
C TYR A 132 2.11 -24.55 9.74
N THR A 133 2.66 -25.06 8.65
CA THR A 133 3.19 -24.26 7.54
C THR A 133 2.48 -24.62 6.24
N ILE A 134 1.93 -23.63 5.54
CA ILE A 134 1.09 -23.80 4.36
C ILE A 134 1.65 -22.98 3.18
N PRO A 135 1.70 -23.54 1.97
CA PRO A 135 2.04 -22.79 0.77
C PRO A 135 0.86 -21.92 0.32
N LEU A 136 1.12 -20.63 0.09
CA LEU A 136 0.18 -19.72 -0.55
C LEU A 136 0.36 -19.81 -2.06
N LYS A 137 -0.24 -20.83 -2.69
CA LYS A 137 -0.05 -21.17 -4.11
C LYS A 137 -1.32 -20.93 -4.92
N THR A 138 -1.22 -20.21 -6.03
CA THR A 138 -2.36 -19.98 -6.93
C THR A 138 -2.78 -21.27 -7.64
N PRO A 139 -4.01 -21.37 -8.15
CA PRO A 139 -4.46 -22.52 -8.95
C PRO A 139 -3.59 -22.78 -10.18
N ALA A 140 -2.97 -21.74 -10.75
CA ALA A 140 -2.02 -21.84 -11.86
C ALA A 140 -0.64 -22.39 -11.45
N GLY A 141 -0.44 -22.70 -10.17
CA GLY A 141 0.77 -23.29 -9.64
C GLY A 141 1.85 -22.30 -9.20
N LYS A 142 1.58 -20.99 -9.24
CA LYS A 142 2.53 -19.96 -8.80
C LYS A 142 2.53 -19.87 -7.27
N LEU A 143 3.70 -20.03 -6.66
CA LEU A 143 3.89 -19.78 -5.23
C LEU A 143 3.96 -18.27 -4.97
N LEU A 144 3.01 -17.72 -4.21
CA LEU A 144 3.00 -16.32 -3.78
C LEU A 144 3.80 -16.14 -2.47
N GLY A 145 3.77 -17.13 -1.60
CA GLY A 145 4.42 -17.06 -0.30
C GLY A 145 4.16 -18.29 0.57
N ILE A 146 4.50 -18.18 1.85
CA ILE A 146 4.32 -19.21 2.88
C ILE A 146 3.65 -18.57 4.08
N LEU A 147 2.58 -19.19 4.57
CA LEU A 147 1.95 -18.87 5.83
C LEU A 147 2.40 -19.89 6.87
N GLN A 148 3.03 -19.43 7.95
CA GLN A 148 3.48 -20.27 9.05
C GLN A 148 2.78 -19.82 10.33
N ILE A 149 2.09 -20.75 10.99
CA ILE A 149 1.39 -20.54 12.25
C ILE A 149 2.12 -21.36 13.32
N ILE A 150 2.36 -20.75 14.48
CA ILE A 150 3.23 -21.28 15.52
C ILE A 150 2.47 -21.29 16.85
N ASN A 151 2.60 -22.39 17.58
CA ASN A 151 2.09 -22.59 18.93
C ASN A 151 0.56 -22.37 19.02
N ALA A 152 -0.23 -23.28 18.45
CA ALA A 152 -1.66 -23.33 18.74
C ALA A 152 -1.89 -23.53 20.25
N GLN A 153 -2.85 -22.81 20.82
CA GLN A 153 -3.16 -22.86 22.25
C GLN A 153 -4.56 -23.40 22.52
N ASN A 154 -4.72 -24.11 23.64
CA ASN A 154 -6.03 -24.42 24.19
C ASN A 154 -6.60 -23.23 24.99
N ASP A 155 -7.81 -23.40 25.55
CA ASP A 155 -8.48 -22.36 26.34
C ASP A 155 -7.71 -21.99 27.63
N GLU A 156 -6.82 -22.86 28.11
CA GLU A 156 -5.93 -22.61 29.26
C GLU A 156 -4.61 -21.90 28.86
N GLY A 157 -4.37 -21.67 27.56
CA GLY A 157 -3.14 -21.06 27.04
C GLY A 157 -1.97 -22.03 26.88
N GLU A 158 -2.20 -23.34 27.05
CA GLU A 158 -1.16 -24.36 26.86
C GLU A 158 -0.96 -24.65 25.38
N VAL A 159 0.30 -24.81 24.97
CA VAL A 159 0.64 -25.10 23.57
C VAL A 159 0.34 -26.56 23.21
N ILE A 160 -0.54 -26.72 22.23
CA ILE A 160 -1.02 -27.99 21.67
C ILE A 160 -0.57 -28.15 20.21
N ALA A 161 -0.59 -29.39 19.72
CA ALA A 161 -0.41 -29.67 18.30
C ALA A 161 -1.64 -29.21 17.49
N PHE A 162 -1.44 -28.90 16.21
CA PHE A 162 -2.55 -28.62 15.30
C PHE A 162 -3.28 -29.93 15.00
N ASP A 163 -4.57 -29.98 15.31
CA ASP A 163 -5.43 -31.14 15.00
C ASP A 163 -6.02 -31.04 13.58
N ALA A 164 -6.78 -32.07 13.18
CA ALA A 164 -7.37 -32.13 11.84
C ALA A 164 -8.38 -31.00 11.55
N ASP A 165 -9.06 -30.48 12.58
CA ASP A 165 -9.98 -29.35 12.41
C ASP A 165 -9.18 -28.04 12.23
N ALA A 166 -8.09 -27.84 12.97
CA ALA A 166 -7.17 -26.72 12.77
C ALA A 166 -6.55 -26.73 11.37
N GLU A 167 -6.07 -27.90 10.91
CA GLU A 167 -5.57 -28.07 9.54
C GLU A 167 -6.65 -27.70 8.51
N LEU A 168 -7.88 -28.21 8.67
CA LEU A 168 -9.00 -27.93 7.77
C LEU A 168 -9.33 -26.43 7.71
N PHE A 169 -9.47 -25.77 8.86
CA PHE A 169 -9.86 -24.36 8.93
C PHE A 169 -8.81 -23.43 8.36
N ILE A 170 -7.54 -23.59 8.74
CA ILE A 170 -6.48 -22.73 8.21
C ILE A 170 -6.29 -22.98 6.72
N THR A 171 -6.38 -24.24 6.26
CA THR A 171 -6.25 -24.55 4.82
C THR A 171 -7.39 -23.92 4.01
N HIS A 172 -8.64 -23.99 4.49
CA HIS A 172 -9.77 -23.34 3.83
C HIS A 172 -9.60 -21.82 3.77
N PHE A 173 -9.27 -21.21 4.91
CA PHE A 173 -9.02 -19.78 4.99
C PHE A 173 -7.87 -19.35 4.07
N ALA A 174 -6.76 -20.10 4.05
CA ALA A 174 -5.62 -19.84 3.18
C ALA A 174 -6.01 -19.89 1.70
N GLN A 175 -6.87 -20.81 1.28
CA GLN A 175 -7.35 -20.88 -0.12
C GLN A 175 -8.13 -19.64 -0.54
N ASN A 176 -8.98 -19.09 0.34
CA ASN A 176 -9.71 -17.86 0.04
C ASN A 176 -8.79 -16.63 0.12
N ALA A 177 -7.87 -16.59 1.09
CA ALA A 177 -6.83 -15.57 1.19
C ALA A 177 -5.92 -15.53 -0.05
N ILE A 178 -5.56 -16.68 -0.63
CA ILE A 178 -4.79 -16.77 -1.89
C ILE A 178 -5.50 -16.06 -3.04
N LYS A 179 -6.83 -16.21 -3.17
CA LYS A 179 -7.61 -15.54 -4.22
C LYS A 179 -7.61 -14.02 -4.03
N ALA A 180 -7.79 -13.55 -2.79
CA ALA A 180 -7.72 -12.12 -2.47
C ALA A 180 -6.32 -11.56 -2.79
N LEU A 181 -5.26 -12.28 -2.41
CA LEU A 181 -3.88 -11.91 -2.73
C LEU A 181 -3.62 -11.89 -4.24
N GLU A 182 -4.07 -12.90 -4.97
CA GLU A 182 -3.92 -12.96 -6.42
C GLU A 182 -4.60 -11.76 -7.08
N ASN A 183 -5.82 -11.41 -6.67
CA ASN A 183 -6.51 -10.22 -7.14
C ASN A 183 -5.74 -8.93 -6.81
N ALA A 184 -5.29 -8.76 -5.57
CA ALA A 184 -4.51 -7.59 -5.15
C ALA A 184 -3.20 -7.45 -5.96
N TYR A 185 -2.49 -8.58 -6.18
CA TYR A 185 -1.30 -8.60 -7.03
C TYR A 185 -1.62 -8.30 -8.50
N LEU A 186 -2.71 -8.83 -9.04
CA LEU A 186 -3.12 -8.55 -10.42
C LEU A 186 -3.42 -7.06 -10.60
N THR A 187 -4.23 -6.48 -9.72
CA THR A 187 -4.55 -5.05 -9.70
C THR A 187 -3.28 -4.21 -9.59
N SER A 188 -2.43 -4.47 -8.60
CA SER A 188 -1.17 -3.75 -8.40
C SER A 188 -0.25 -3.84 -9.63
N ASN A 189 -0.12 -5.01 -10.24
CA ASN A 189 0.69 -5.19 -11.45
C ASN A 189 0.09 -4.50 -12.67
N MET A 190 -1.23 -4.46 -12.81
CA MET A 190 -1.90 -3.74 -13.90
C MET A 190 -1.70 -2.23 -13.75
N VAL A 191 -1.95 -1.67 -12.56
CA VAL A 191 -1.68 -0.26 -12.25
C VAL A 191 -0.23 0.09 -12.57
N ARG A 192 0.74 -0.69 -12.06
CA ARG A 192 2.17 -0.46 -12.34
C ARG A 192 2.49 -0.46 -13.84
N ARG A 193 1.90 -1.37 -14.62
CA ARG A 193 2.11 -1.43 -16.07
C ARG A 193 1.49 -0.24 -16.79
N MET A 194 0.31 0.21 -16.37
CA MET A 194 -0.34 1.41 -16.92
C MET A 194 0.50 2.66 -16.67
N LEU A 195 1.02 2.83 -15.45
CA LEU A 195 1.89 3.96 -15.11
C LEU A 195 3.19 3.95 -15.94
N LYS A 196 3.81 2.77 -16.12
CA LYS A 196 4.96 2.62 -17.01
C LYS A 196 4.65 2.96 -18.48
N MET A 197 3.43 2.69 -18.93
CA MET A 197 3.01 3.09 -20.28
C MET A 197 2.88 4.61 -20.42
N ALA A 198 2.41 5.31 -19.37
CA ALA A 198 2.38 6.77 -19.35
C ALA A 198 3.79 7.39 -19.34
N GLU A 199 4.70 6.82 -18.54
CA GLU A 199 6.12 7.19 -18.47
C GLU A 199 6.84 7.10 -19.84
N PHE A 200 6.52 6.10 -20.67
CA PHE A 200 7.08 6.02 -22.03
C PHE A 200 6.72 7.24 -22.91
N ARG A 201 5.67 7.97 -22.55
CA ARG A 201 5.21 9.14 -23.30
C ARG A 201 5.70 10.45 -22.69
N ASP A 202 5.65 10.59 -21.37
CA ASP A 202 6.18 11.73 -20.64
C ASP A 202 7.40 11.32 -19.78
N PRO A 203 8.64 11.57 -20.22
CA PRO A 203 9.82 11.21 -19.45
C PRO A 203 9.99 12.05 -18.17
N LYS A 204 9.16 13.08 -17.94
CA LYS A 204 9.14 13.83 -16.68
C LYS A 204 8.30 13.13 -15.61
N GLU A 205 7.36 12.28 -16.01
CA GLU A 205 6.50 11.49 -15.13
C GLU A 205 7.12 10.11 -14.93
N THR A 206 8.17 10.06 -14.10
CA THR A 206 8.89 8.82 -13.84
C THR A 206 8.14 7.93 -12.87
N TYR A 207 8.30 6.61 -12.97
CA TYR A 207 7.70 5.69 -12.00
C TYR A 207 8.13 5.99 -10.54
N PRO A 208 9.40 6.32 -10.24
CA PRO A 208 9.81 6.79 -8.92
C PRO A 208 9.04 8.03 -8.42
N HIS A 209 8.82 9.04 -9.26
CA HIS A 209 8.03 10.23 -8.90
C HIS A 209 6.62 9.84 -8.42
N VAL A 210 5.94 9.02 -9.21
CA VAL A 210 4.57 8.59 -8.90
C VAL A 210 4.50 7.77 -7.59
N GLU A 211 5.50 6.93 -7.32
CA GLU A 211 5.60 6.20 -6.05
C GLU A 211 5.89 7.13 -4.85
N ARG A 212 6.72 8.16 -5.04
CA ARG A 212 7.00 9.17 -3.98
C ARG A 212 5.77 10.01 -3.67
N VAL A 213 5.08 10.55 -4.68
CA VAL A 213 3.84 11.33 -4.48
C VAL A 213 2.79 10.50 -3.74
N SER A 214 2.60 9.24 -4.13
CA SER A 214 1.74 8.30 -3.41
C SER A 214 2.17 8.12 -1.95
N SER A 215 3.46 7.84 -1.71
CA SER A 215 3.99 7.60 -0.37
C SER A 215 3.90 8.83 0.54
N PHE A 216 4.21 10.02 0.02
CA PHE A 216 4.03 11.29 0.74
C PHE A 216 2.56 11.51 1.09
N SER A 217 1.66 11.29 0.13
CA SER A 217 0.21 11.44 0.33
C SER A 217 -0.30 10.55 1.47
N LEU A 218 0.21 9.32 1.59
CA LEU A 218 -0.16 8.42 2.68
C LEU A 218 0.33 8.91 4.05
N GLU A 219 1.58 9.34 4.18
CA GLU A 219 2.09 9.85 5.47
C GLU A 219 1.36 11.13 5.91
N ILE A 220 1.04 12.00 4.96
CA ILE A 220 0.23 13.20 5.21
C ILE A 220 -1.17 12.81 5.68
N TYR A 221 -1.82 11.87 4.96
CA TYR A 221 -3.15 11.40 5.31
C TYR A 221 -3.20 10.73 6.69
N ASP A 222 -2.28 9.82 6.99
CA ASP A 222 -2.23 9.10 8.26
C ASP A 222 -2.12 10.08 9.44
N ARG A 223 -1.31 11.13 9.28
CA ARG A 223 -1.20 12.20 10.30
C ARG A 223 -2.46 13.06 10.36
N TRP A 224 -3.03 13.44 9.22
CA TRP A 224 -4.27 14.23 9.18
C TRP A 224 -5.42 13.47 9.84
N ALA A 225 -5.60 12.18 9.51
CA ALA A 225 -6.62 11.30 10.07
C ALA A 225 -6.47 11.15 11.59
N PHE A 226 -5.24 11.00 12.08
CA PHE A 226 -4.93 11.00 13.51
C PHE A 226 -5.34 12.31 14.19
N ASN A 227 -4.98 13.46 13.61
CA ASN A 227 -5.32 14.77 14.18
C ASN A 227 -6.84 15.01 14.24
N HIS A 228 -7.60 14.37 13.35
CA HIS A 228 -9.06 14.49 13.25
C HIS A 228 -9.83 13.38 13.97
N ASN A 229 -9.14 12.45 14.63
CA ASN A 229 -9.74 11.29 15.29
C ASN A 229 -10.64 10.46 14.35
N VAL A 230 -10.21 10.31 13.09
CA VAL A 230 -10.93 9.46 12.11
C VAL A 230 -10.86 8.01 12.59
N PRO A 231 -11.98 7.27 12.65
CA PRO A 231 -11.98 5.87 13.04
C PRO A 231 -11.05 5.02 12.15
N ASP A 232 -10.27 4.11 12.75
CA ASP A 232 -9.29 3.28 12.04
C ASP A 232 -9.86 2.57 10.80
N SER A 233 -11.09 2.05 10.89
CA SER A 233 -11.74 1.37 9.77
C SER A 233 -11.98 2.30 8.57
N GLN A 234 -12.38 3.55 8.81
CA GLN A 234 -12.56 4.55 7.77
C GLN A 234 -11.21 5.04 7.25
N SER A 235 -10.26 5.25 8.17
CA SER A 235 -8.90 5.69 7.83
C SER A 235 -8.21 4.70 6.91
N HIS A 236 -8.21 3.41 7.26
CA HIS A 236 -7.58 2.37 6.44
C HIS A 236 -8.20 2.29 5.03
N LYS A 237 -9.54 2.33 4.93
CA LYS A 237 -10.21 2.28 3.61
C LYS A 237 -9.83 3.46 2.73
N PHE A 238 -9.82 4.68 3.28
CA PHE A 238 -9.41 5.87 2.54
C PHE A 238 -7.94 5.80 2.16
N ARG A 239 -7.07 5.42 3.10
CA ARG A 239 -5.63 5.27 2.92
C ARG A 239 -5.28 4.30 1.79
N ASP A 240 -5.89 3.12 1.78
CA ASP A 240 -5.66 2.09 0.76
C ASP A 240 -6.09 2.59 -0.63
N THR A 241 -7.20 3.31 -0.69
CA THR A 241 -7.70 3.91 -1.93
C THR A 241 -6.78 5.03 -2.42
N LEU A 242 -6.35 5.92 -1.51
CA LEU A 242 -5.45 7.04 -1.81
C LEU A 242 -4.11 6.56 -2.35
N LYS A 243 -3.59 5.44 -1.85
CA LYS A 243 -2.34 4.84 -2.34
C LYS A 243 -2.35 4.63 -3.85
N ILE A 244 -3.48 4.19 -4.40
CA ILE A 244 -3.64 3.95 -5.83
C ILE A 244 -4.04 5.25 -6.53
N ALA A 245 -5.01 5.99 -6.01
CA ALA A 245 -5.55 7.19 -6.63
C ALA A 245 -4.49 8.29 -6.84
N ALA A 246 -3.62 8.53 -5.85
CA ALA A 246 -2.52 9.49 -5.96
C ALA A 246 -1.60 9.20 -7.15
N LYS A 247 -1.47 7.93 -7.56
CA LYS A 247 -0.60 7.54 -8.68
C LYS A 247 -1.15 7.93 -10.04
N PHE A 248 -2.46 8.16 -10.13
CA PHE A 248 -3.15 8.50 -11.36
C PHE A 248 -3.35 10.00 -11.56
N HIS A 249 -2.85 10.87 -10.68
CA HIS A 249 -3.09 12.31 -10.73
C HIS A 249 -2.82 12.91 -12.12
N ASP A 250 -1.73 12.47 -12.75
CA ASP A 250 -1.29 12.98 -14.05
C ASP A 250 -1.56 12.04 -15.24
N VAL A 251 -2.35 10.98 -15.06
CA VAL A 251 -2.59 9.97 -16.10
C VAL A 251 -3.17 10.57 -17.38
N GLY A 252 -3.94 11.67 -17.28
CA GLY A 252 -4.54 12.35 -18.42
C GLY A 252 -3.54 13.00 -19.38
N LYS A 253 -2.25 13.14 -19.00
CA LYS A 253 -1.19 13.58 -19.92
C LYS A 253 -1.07 12.66 -21.14
N VAL A 254 -1.52 11.41 -21.04
CA VAL A 254 -1.65 10.48 -22.19
C VAL A 254 -2.68 10.91 -23.24
N GLY A 255 -3.45 11.97 -23.04
CA GLY A 255 -4.30 12.57 -24.07
C GLY A 255 -3.75 13.88 -24.65
N ILE A 256 -2.66 14.43 -24.10
CA ILE A 256 -2.08 15.70 -24.56
C ILE A 256 -1.19 15.47 -25.78
N SER A 257 -1.25 16.34 -26.79
CA SER A 257 -0.40 16.26 -27.98
C SER A 257 1.09 16.29 -27.62
N ASP A 258 1.91 15.43 -28.26
CA ASP A 258 3.37 15.39 -28.04
C ASP A 258 4.04 16.75 -28.32
N ILE A 259 3.49 17.53 -29.26
CA ILE A 259 3.99 18.87 -29.59
C ILE A 259 3.92 19.80 -28.38
N ILE A 260 2.86 19.68 -27.56
CA ILE A 260 2.66 20.48 -26.36
C ILE A 260 3.36 19.82 -25.17
N LEU A 261 3.13 18.53 -24.94
CA LEU A 261 3.69 17.78 -23.80
C LEU A 261 5.21 17.85 -23.72
N LYS A 262 5.89 17.68 -24.86
CA LYS A 262 7.36 17.66 -24.95
C LYS A 262 7.96 19.03 -25.24
N LYS A 263 7.15 20.09 -25.29
CA LYS A 263 7.65 21.45 -25.58
C LYS A 263 8.58 21.92 -24.47
N GLN A 264 9.77 22.33 -24.88
CA GLN A 264 10.83 22.82 -24.00
C GLN A 264 11.03 24.34 -24.13
N PHE A 265 11.05 24.80 -25.38
CA PHE A 265 11.13 26.22 -25.75
C PHE A 265 10.36 26.45 -27.07
N PRO A 266 9.78 27.65 -27.29
CA PRO A 266 9.57 28.72 -26.33
C PRO A 266 8.57 28.33 -25.22
N ARG A 267 8.37 29.18 -24.20
CA ARG A 267 7.33 28.97 -23.17
C ARG A 267 5.96 28.81 -23.83
N PHE A 268 5.05 28.11 -23.15
CA PHE A 268 3.67 27.95 -23.61
C PHE A 268 2.97 29.28 -23.83
N THR A 269 2.21 29.36 -24.93
CA THR A 269 1.16 30.37 -25.10
C THR A 269 0.00 30.09 -24.13
N ASP A 270 -0.89 31.06 -23.95
CA ASP A 270 -2.07 30.88 -23.08
C ASP A 270 -2.98 29.75 -23.58
N GLU A 271 -3.12 29.61 -24.90
CA GLU A 271 -3.86 28.51 -25.53
C GLU A 271 -3.19 27.15 -25.29
N GLU A 272 -1.87 27.04 -25.49
CA GLU A 272 -1.13 25.79 -25.23
C GLU A 272 -1.18 25.41 -23.74
N ARG A 273 -1.14 26.40 -22.84
CA ARG A 273 -1.31 26.19 -21.40
C ARG A 273 -2.70 25.66 -21.09
N ALA A 274 -3.74 26.25 -21.67
CA ALA A 274 -5.11 25.80 -21.49
C ALA A 274 -5.32 24.38 -22.06
N ILE A 275 -4.66 24.01 -23.17
CA ILE A 275 -4.69 22.63 -23.67
C ILE A 275 -3.98 21.68 -22.70
N MET A 276 -2.81 22.07 -22.17
CA MET A 276 -2.07 21.26 -21.19
C MET A 276 -2.88 21.04 -19.90
N GLN A 277 -3.57 22.06 -19.40
CA GLN A 277 -4.43 21.96 -18.22
C GLN A 277 -5.57 20.95 -18.39
N GLY A 278 -5.96 20.66 -19.64
CA GLY A 278 -6.97 19.65 -19.99
C GLY A 278 -6.60 18.22 -19.60
N HIS A 279 -5.35 17.93 -19.21
CA HIS A 279 -4.99 16.61 -18.69
C HIS A 279 -5.83 16.23 -17.46
N THR A 280 -6.21 17.21 -16.63
CA THR A 280 -7.09 16.98 -15.47
C THR A 280 -8.44 16.40 -15.89
N CYS A 281 -9.10 17.02 -16.88
CA CYS A 281 -10.37 16.55 -17.45
C CYS A 281 -10.23 15.18 -18.12
N ILE A 282 -9.16 14.97 -18.89
CA ILE A 282 -8.90 13.69 -19.59
C ILE A 282 -8.69 12.57 -18.56
N GLY A 283 -7.90 12.82 -17.52
CA GLY A 283 -7.64 11.87 -16.45
C GLY A 283 -8.91 11.54 -15.67
N ALA A 284 -9.73 12.54 -15.35
CA ALA A 284 -11.02 12.33 -14.70
C ALA A 284 -11.99 11.49 -15.54
N ASN A 285 -12.04 11.74 -16.85
CA ASN A 285 -12.94 11.03 -17.77
C ASN A 285 -12.55 9.54 -17.95
N LEU A 286 -11.31 9.15 -17.64
CA LEU A 286 -10.89 7.75 -17.62
C LEU A 286 -11.68 6.91 -16.60
N PHE A 287 -12.17 7.55 -15.53
CA PHE A 287 -12.84 6.90 -14.41
C PHE A 287 -14.36 7.18 -14.40
N GLU A 288 -14.93 7.60 -15.54
CA GLU A 288 -16.36 7.90 -15.67
C GLU A 288 -17.08 6.87 -16.57
N PRO A 289 -18.25 6.34 -16.16
CA PRO A 289 -18.85 6.49 -14.84
C PRO A 289 -18.06 5.74 -13.76
N PRO A 290 -17.98 6.25 -12.52
CA PRO A 290 -17.29 5.54 -11.45
C PRO A 290 -18.05 4.26 -11.08
N GLU A 291 -17.34 3.13 -10.99
CA GLU A 291 -17.92 1.85 -10.57
C GLU A 291 -17.54 1.49 -9.13
N SER A 292 -16.57 2.19 -8.57
CA SER A 292 -16.03 1.93 -7.24
C SER A 292 -15.59 3.21 -6.53
N PHE A 293 -15.39 3.12 -5.20
CA PHE A 293 -14.80 4.21 -4.42
C PHE A 293 -13.38 4.56 -4.88
N LEU A 294 -12.66 3.60 -5.47
CA LEU A 294 -11.37 3.84 -6.10
C LEU A 294 -11.53 4.73 -7.34
N ASP A 295 -12.48 4.44 -8.21
CA ASP A 295 -12.71 5.25 -9.42
C ASP A 295 -13.14 6.67 -9.06
N GLU A 296 -14.01 6.82 -8.05
CA GLU A 296 -14.39 8.14 -7.52
C GLU A 296 -13.17 8.93 -7.05
N MET A 297 -12.29 8.31 -6.26
CA MET A 297 -11.10 8.99 -5.73
C MET A 297 -10.06 9.26 -6.82
N CYS A 298 -9.83 8.32 -7.75
CA CYS A 298 -8.95 8.50 -8.90
C CYS A 298 -9.42 9.67 -9.78
N ARG A 299 -10.73 9.74 -10.06
CA ARG A 299 -11.36 10.86 -10.77
C ARG A 299 -11.09 12.18 -10.05
N ASP A 300 -11.39 12.24 -8.76
CA ASP A 300 -11.30 13.47 -7.97
C ASP A 300 -9.84 13.96 -7.85
N VAL A 301 -8.89 13.04 -7.67
CA VAL A 301 -7.45 13.36 -7.66
C VAL A 301 -7.03 13.88 -9.03
N ALA A 302 -7.32 13.16 -10.11
CA ALA A 302 -6.93 13.57 -11.46
C ALA A 302 -7.53 14.94 -11.83
N LEU A 303 -8.78 15.19 -11.44
CA LEU A 303 -9.48 16.42 -11.77
C LEU A 303 -8.98 17.62 -10.97
N TYR A 304 -8.74 17.47 -9.66
CA TYR A 304 -8.62 18.61 -8.75
C TYR A 304 -7.26 18.79 -8.08
N HIS A 305 -6.25 17.95 -8.35
CA HIS A 305 -4.92 18.10 -7.71
C HIS A 305 -4.18 19.40 -8.06
N HIS A 306 -4.67 20.18 -9.02
CA HIS A 306 -4.18 21.52 -9.37
C HIS A 306 -5.10 22.67 -8.92
N GLU A 307 -6.17 22.36 -8.18
CA GLU A 307 -6.94 23.39 -7.49
C GLU A 307 -6.11 24.01 -6.36
N ARG A 308 -6.41 25.27 -6.06
CA ARG A 308 -5.76 26.00 -4.96
C ARG A 308 -6.74 26.23 -3.85
N TRP A 309 -6.29 26.11 -2.60
CA TRP A 309 -7.12 26.36 -1.42
C TRP A 309 -7.81 27.73 -1.46
N ASP A 310 -7.11 28.76 -1.93
CA ASP A 310 -7.59 30.14 -2.09
C ASP A 310 -8.46 30.38 -3.34
N GLY A 311 -8.61 29.41 -4.24
CA GLY A 311 -9.28 29.58 -5.53
C GLY A 311 -8.56 30.57 -6.46
N GLY A 312 -7.24 30.72 -6.33
CA GLY A 312 -6.44 31.70 -7.09
C GLY A 312 -6.44 31.48 -8.61
N GLU A 313 -6.05 32.51 -9.36
CA GLU A 313 -6.16 32.56 -10.84
C GLU A 313 -5.41 31.46 -11.60
N THR A 314 -4.44 30.80 -10.97
CA THR A 314 -3.71 29.68 -11.57
C THR A 314 -4.31 28.32 -11.23
N ALA A 315 -5.41 28.25 -10.46
CA ALA A 315 -6.13 27.02 -10.16
C ALA A 315 -6.91 26.53 -11.39
N TYR A 316 -6.98 25.22 -11.58
CA TYR A 316 -7.74 24.60 -12.66
C TYR A 316 -8.14 23.17 -12.31
N PRO A 317 -9.18 22.62 -12.97
CA PRO A 317 -10.01 23.26 -14.00
C PRO A 317 -11.25 24.00 -13.47
N GLY A 318 -11.46 24.05 -12.16
CA GLY A 318 -12.65 24.58 -11.52
C GLY A 318 -13.85 23.63 -11.61
N ALA A 319 -15.05 24.17 -11.43
CA ALA A 319 -16.32 23.46 -11.58
C ALA A 319 -16.69 23.22 -13.07
N THR A 320 -15.74 22.71 -13.86
CA THR A 320 -15.93 22.43 -15.30
C THR A 320 -16.72 21.15 -15.54
N ASP A 321 -17.36 21.05 -16.70
CA ASP A 321 -18.02 19.81 -17.15
C ASP A 321 -17.01 18.91 -17.91
N PHE A 322 -16.17 18.23 -17.14
CA PHE A 322 -15.12 17.36 -17.69
C PHE A 322 -15.66 16.21 -18.55
N ARG A 323 -16.92 15.80 -18.39
CA ARG A 323 -17.53 14.68 -19.14
C ARG A 323 -17.70 15.01 -20.62
N ASN A 324 -17.90 16.28 -20.92
CA ASN A 324 -18.04 16.79 -22.29
C ASN A 324 -16.74 17.42 -22.82
N PHE A 325 -15.62 17.24 -22.12
CA PHE A 325 -14.33 17.78 -22.53
C PHE A 325 -13.85 17.14 -23.84
N VAL A 326 -13.44 17.99 -24.79
CA VAL A 326 -12.91 17.56 -26.09
C VAL A 326 -11.38 17.52 -26.03
N ILE A 327 -10.81 16.34 -26.26
CA ILE A 327 -9.35 16.16 -26.26
C ILE A 327 -8.70 17.07 -27.31
N GLY A 328 -7.72 17.86 -26.88
CA GLY A 328 -6.98 18.81 -27.72
C GLY A 328 -7.62 20.20 -27.81
N ALA A 329 -8.81 20.40 -27.24
CA ALA A 329 -9.37 21.73 -27.02
C ALA A 329 -8.79 22.37 -25.74
N PRO A 330 -8.67 23.71 -25.69
CA PRO A 330 -8.35 24.40 -24.44
C PRO A 330 -9.46 24.20 -23.42
N ILE A 331 -9.13 24.12 -22.12
CA ILE A 331 -10.17 24.09 -21.09
C ILE A 331 -10.99 25.39 -21.15
N GLU A 332 -12.31 25.28 -20.96
CA GLU A 332 -13.16 26.45 -20.81
C GLU A 332 -13.01 27.02 -19.40
N PRO A 333 -12.98 28.36 -19.24
CA PRO A 333 -12.97 28.98 -17.92
C PRO A 333 -14.19 28.56 -17.09
N ALA A 334 -13.96 28.05 -15.90
CA ALA A 334 -14.99 27.71 -14.93
C ALA A 334 -14.73 28.42 -13.60
N ARG A 335 -15.73 28.38 -12.71
CA ARG A 335 -15.57 28.87 -11.34
C ARG A 335 -14.52 28.02 -10.62
N HIS A 336 -13.46 28.64 -10.12
CA HIS A 336 -12.48 27.97 -9.27
C HIS A 336 -13.14 27.40 -8.01
N LEU A 337 -12.65 26.24 -7.58
CA LEU A 337 -13.02 25.67 -6.29
C LEU A 337 -12.18 26.32 -5.20
N CYS A 338 -12.72 26.44 -3.99
CA CYS A 338 -11.93 26.92 -2.85
C CYS A 338 -12.25 26.15 -1.57
N GLY A 339 -11.28 26.14 -0.66
CA GLY A 339 -11.41 25.47 0.63
C GLY A 339 -11.83 24.00 0.52
N GLU A 340 -12.86 23.64 1.27
CA GLU A 340 -13.38 22.27 1.36
C GLU A 340 -14.22 21.83 0.15
N GLU A 341 -14.49 22.71 -0.82
CA GLU A 341 -15.05 22.28 -2.11
C GLU A 341 -14.09 21.34 -2.85
N ILE A 342 -12.79 21.45 -2.56
CA ILE A 342 -11.75 20.59 -3.11
C ILE A 342 -11.71 19.29 -2.29
N PRO A 343 -11.87 18.11 -2.92
CA PRO A 343 -11.79 16.83 -2.22
C PRO A 343 -10.48 16.69 -1.42
N LEU A 344 -10.57 16.09 -0.22
CA LEU A 344 -9.40 15.93 0.65
C LEU A 344 -8.25 15.18 -0.04
N CYS A 345 -8.55 14.15 -0.83
CA CYS A 345 -7.55 13.41 -1.59
C CYS A 345 -6.76 14.32 -2.54
N ALA A 346 -7.43 15.22 -3.25
CA ALA A 346 -6.80 16.17 -4.15
C ALA A 346 -5.96 17.21 -3.39
N ARG A 347 -6.46 17.72 -2.26
CA ARG A 347 -5.70 18.65 -1.38
C ARG A 347 -4.39 18.03 -0.88
N ILE A 348 -4.42 16.76 -0.50
CA ILE A 348 -3.24 16.01 -0.05
C ILE A 348 -2.26 15.79 -1.21
N VAL A 349 -2.76 15.33 -2.36
CA VAL A 349 -1.93 15.05 -3.54
C VAL A 349 -1.28 16.33 -4.07
N ALA A 350 -1.96 17.48 -4.03
CA ALA A 350 -1.40 18.77 -4.43
C ALA A 350 -0.14 19.14 -3.63
N VAL A 351 -0.17 18.93 -2.29
CA VAL A 351 1.00 19.16 -1.43
C VAL A 351 2.13 18.17 -1.78
N ALA A 352 1.79 16.89 -1.94
CA ALA A 352 2.76 15.84 -2.23
C ALA A 352 3.45 16.03 -3.59
N ASP A 353 2.70 16.35 -4.64
CA ASP A 353 3.22 16.58 -6.00
C ASP A 353 4.13 17.82 -6.05
N VAL A 354 3.67 18.96 -5.52
CA VAL A 354 4.50 20.18 -5.53
C VAL A 354 5.77 19.99 -4.70
N PHE A 355 5.70 19.31 -3.55
CA PHE A 355 6.89 19.01 -2.76
C PHE A 355 7.88 18.13 -3.51
N ASP A 356 7.41 17.06 -4.18
CA ASP A 356 8.30 16.19 -4.98
C ASP A 356 8.95 16.97 -6.12
N ALA A 357 8.17 17.84 -6.80
CA ALA A 357 8.62 18.68 -7.89
C ALA A 357 9.65 19.74 -7.48
N LEU A 358 9.57 20.28 -6.26
CA LEU A 358 10.56 21.23 -5.71
C LEU A 358 11.86 20.53 -5.28
N SER A 359 11.73 19.30 -4.79
CA SER A 359 12.82 18.55 -4.17
C SER A 359 13.67 17.75 -5.16
N HIS A 360 13.26 17.68 -6.43
CA HIS A 360 13.97 16.99 -7.52
C HIS A 360 14.32 17.92 -8.67
N LYS A 361 15.37 17.57 -9.41
CA LYS A 361 15.90 18.39 -10.50
C LYS A 361 14.98 18.28 -11.71
N ARG A 362 14.34 19.39 -12.10
CA ARG A 362 13.66 19.50 -13.42
C ARG A 362 14.61 20.14 -14.43
N CYS A 363 14.41 19.90 -15.73
CA CYS A 363 15.28 20.32 -16.84
C CYS A 363 15.77 21.80 -16.83
N TYR A 364 15.19 22.68 -16.00
CA TYR A 364 15.48 24.11 -15.91
C TYR A 364 15.75 24.66 -14.50
N LYS A 365 15.77 23.83 -13.45
CA LYS A 365 16.06 24.26 -12.06
C LYS A 365 16.80 23.15 -11.30
N ASP A 366 17.85 23.52 -10.59
CA ASP A 366 18.48 22.63 -9.61
C ASP A 366 17.48 22.30 -8.49
N ALA A 367 17.59 21.09 -7.93
CA ALA A 367 16.78 20.66 -6.80
C ALA A 367 17.00 21.61 -5.62
N TRP A 368 15.91 21.99 -4.94
CA TRP A 368 16.00 22.79 -3.74
C TRP A 368 16.63 21.95 -2.62
N LYS A 369 17.24 22.62 -1.62
CA LYS A 369 17.50 21.91 -0.37
C LYS A 369 16.16 21.50 0.21
N ILE A 370 16.09 20.29 0.75
CA ILE A 370 14.83 19.75 1.29
C ILE A 370 14.17 20.70 2.30
N ASP A 371 14.96 21.38 3.12
CA ASP A 371 14.50 22.38 4.10
C ASP A 371 13.87 23.62 3.44
N ASP A 372 14.38 24.05 2.30
CA ASP A 372 13.82 25.16 1.53
C ASP A 372 12.48 24.73 0.90
N ALA A 373 12.38 23.49 0.42
CA ALA A 373 11.12 22.94 -0.11
C ALA A 373 10.03 22.84 0.99
N PHE A 374 10.38 22.38 2.20
CA PHE A 374 9.45 22.41 3.34
C PHE A 374 9.00 23.84 3.68
N SER A 375 9.93 24.79 3.66
CA SER A 375 9.65 26.20 3.98
C SER A 375 8.72 26.84 2.95
N GLU A 376 8.86 26.50 1.67
CA GLU A 376 7.99 26.98 0.59
C GLU A 376 6.56 26.46 0.76
N ILE A 377 6.39 25.15 0.97
CA ILE A 377 5.07 24.55 1.22
C ILE A 377 4.40 25.20 2.44
N GLN A 378 5.17 25.46 3.50
CA GLN A 378 4.66 26.14 4.69
C GLN A 378 4.24 27.59 4.42
N ALA A 379 5.00 28.34 3.61
CA ALA A 379 4.71 29.73 3.27
C ALA A 379 3.43 29.90 2.42
N ASP A 380 3.05 28.86 1.68
CA ASP A 380 1.86 28.80 0.84
C ASP A 380 0.64 28.17 1.54
N SER A 381 0.75 27.89 2.84
CA SER A 381 -0.36 27.47 3.70
C SER A 381 -1.49 28.51 3.73
N GLY A 382 -2.73 28.08 3.50
CA GLY A 382 -3.90 28.94 3.41
C GLY A 382 -4.03 29.72 2.11
N LYS A 383 -3.08 29.54 1.19
CA LYS A 383 -3.11 30.09 -0.17
C LYS A 383 -3.22 28.97 -1.19
N HIS A 384 -2.09 28.39 -1.57
CA HIS A 384 -2.08 27.25 -2.49
C HIS A 384 -2.62 26.01 -1.79
N PHE A 385 -2.20 25.79 -0.55
CA PHE A 385 -2.43 24.54 0.16
C PHE A 385 -3.36 24.72 1.35
N ASP A 386 -4.11 23.67 1.63
CA ASP A 386 -4.92 23.57 2.84
C ASP A 386 -4.04 23.67 4.11
N PRO A 387 -4.33 24.60 5.03
CA PRO A 387 -3.59 24.74 6.28
C PRO A 387 -3.48 23.47 7.13
N GLU A 388 -4.53 22.66 7.19
CA GLU A 388 -4.55 21.44 8.01
C GLU A 388 -3.72 20.33 7.38
N VAL A 389 -3.75 20.23 6.05
CA VAL A 389 -2.90 19.29 5.29
C VAL A 389 -1.44 19.69 5.42
N VAL A 390 -1.11 20.98 5.31
CA VAL A 390 0.26 21.49 5.52
C VAL A 390 0.72 21.22 6.95
N LEU A 391 -0.14 21.43 7.95
CA LEU A 391 0.19 21.10 9.34
C LEU A 391 0.56 19.61 9.49
N ALA A 392 -0.26 18.72 8.92
CA ALA A 392 0.00 17.28 8.94
C ALA A 392 1.31 16.93 8.22
N PHE A 393 1.56 17.51 7.04
CA PHE A 393 2.80 17.36 6.28
C PHE A 393 4.04 17.76 7.09
N MET A 394 4.01 18.90 7.77
CA MET A 394 5.13 19.36 8.60
C MET A 394 5.39 18.45 9.80
N GLN A 395 4.36 17.81 10.36
CA GLN A 395 4.48 16.87 11.47
C GLN A 395 5.09 15.51 11.07
N VAL A 396 5.14 15.19 9.77
CA VAL A 396 5.74 13.93 9.25
C VAL A 396 7.02 14.17 8.43
N ARG A 397 7.62 15.36 8.54
CA ARG A 397 8.84 15.78 7.84
C ARG A 397 9.94 14.71 7.78
N ASP A 398 10.24 14.08 8.92
CA ASP A 398 11.31 13.07 9.01
C ASP A 398 11.01 11.84 8.15
N ARG A 399 9.74 11.40 8.11
CA ARG A 399 9.30 10.26 7.29
C ARG A 399 9.30 10.61 5.80
N ILE A 400 8.83 11.80 5.45
CA ILE A 400 8.89 12.33 4.08
C ILE A 400 10.34 12.36 3.58
N SER A 401 11.26 12.85 4.42
CA SER A 401 12.69 12.88 4.11
C SER A 401 13.28 11.47 3.90
N ALA A 402 12.86 10.50 4.72
CA ALA A 402 13.28 9.11 4.57
C ALA A 402 12.75 8.47 3.26
N ILE A 403 11.50 8.75 2.88
CA ILE A 403 10.91 8.27 1.61
C ILE A 403 11.68 8.83 0.42
N GLN A 404 12.05 10.12 0.44
CA GLN A 404 12.82 10.72 -0.65
C GLN A 404 14.17 10.02 -0.86
N LEU A 405 14.88 9.69 0.23
CA LEU A 405 16.15 8.97 0.17
C LEU A 405 16.00 7.52 -0.32
N ALA A 406 14.83 6.89 -0.10
CA ALA A 406 14.58 5.51 -0.49
C ALA A 406 14.28 5.34 -1.99
N PHE A 407 13.84 6.40 -2.67
CA PHE A 407 13.46 6.39 -4.08
C PHE A 407 14.14 7.52 -4.87
N PRO A 408 15.47 7.49 -5.05
CA PRO A 408 16.15 8.48 -5.88
C PRO A 408 15.69 8.36 -7.35
N ASP A 409 15.70 9.48 -8.08
CA ASP A 409 15.58 9.43 -9.54
C ASP A 409 16.79 8.66 -10.12
N GLU A 410 16.55 7.83 -11.14
CA GLU A 410 17.63 7.16 -11.87
C GLU A 410 18.34 8.21 -12.76
N ASP A 411 19.68 8.23 -12.73
CA ASP A 411 20.55 9.17 -13.47
C ASP A 411 20.42 9.09 -15.00
#